data_AF-A0A9P1D129-F1
#
_entry.id   AF-A0A9P1D129-F1
#
_cell.length_a   1.000
_cell.length_b   1.000
_cell.length_c   1.000
_cell.angle_alpha   90.00
_cell.angle_beta   90.00
_cell.angle_gamma   90.00
#
_symmetry.space_group_name_H-M   'P 1'
#
loop_
_entity.id
_entity.type
_entity.pdbx_description
1 polymer ?
#
loop_
_entity_poly.entity_id
_entity_poly.type
_entity_poly.pdbx_seq_one_letter_code
_entity_poly.pdbx_strand_id
1 'polypeptide(L)'
;MALSVDQHPCMKAVVRDAVLGGIETWKQMQVDLLALQWHGLAFGFYADPEGMDSAGTAEESFIAGTYWLTKLQDWTQNYTGEVYQAMVTLEGQEEFSSTAGPIRLHHQDEHGSFVTYEFLRRKVFKQWAIDKGLLRGLLRHVWQPSLDEPMAIGDFGAGGGHYSKWLNETGLVEAFAFDGTHQAAELTDGLVQEVNLVQELTLF
;
A
#
# COMPACT_ATOMS: atom_id res chain seq x y z
N MET A 1 -4.87 -13.36 5.70
CA MET A 1 -5.26 -11.96 5.43
C MET A 1 -5.34 -11.72 3.91
N ALA A 2 -6.30 -12.35 3.23
CA ALA A 2 -6.64 -12.12 1.82
C ALA A 2 -8.03 -11.46 1.67
N LEU A 3 -8.66 -11.14 2.82
CA LEU A 3 -10.05 -10.69 2.91
C LEU A 3 -10.26 -9.24 2.46
N SER A 4 -9.21 -8.42 2.35
CA SER A 4 -9.36 -7.01 1.95
C SER A 4 -9.48 -6.80 0.44
N VAL A 5 -8.97 -7.72 -0.38
CA VAL A 5 -9.09 -7.64 -1.85
C VAL A 5 -10.50 -8.03 -2.30
N ASP A 6 -11.15 -8.92 -1.55
CA ASP A 6 -12.46 -9.49 -1.92
C ASP A 6 -13.65 -8.55 -1.62
N GLN A 7 -13.44 -7.54 -0.77
CA GLN A 7 -14.50 -6.64 -0.31
C GLN A 7 -14.67 -5.37 -1.15
N HIS A 8 -13.78 -5.10 -2.11
CA HIS A 8 -13.83 -3.87 -2.89
C HIS A 8 -14.49 -4.07 -4.26
N PRO A 9 -15.62 -3.39 -4.55
CA PRO A 9 -16.31 -3.45 -5.84
C PRO A 9 -15.51 -2.80 -6.99
N CYS A 10 -14.32 -2.28 -6.73
CA CYS A 10 -13.47 -1.63 -7.74
C CYS A 10 -12.74 -2.63 -8.64
N MET A 11 -12.55 -3.88 -8.20
CA MET A 11 -11.89 -4.90 -9.00
C MET A 11 -12.93 -5.82 -9.64
N LYS A 12 -12.97 -5.83 -10.97
CA LYS A 12 -13.83 -6.74 -11.72
C LYS A 12 -13.47 -8.18 -11.37
N ALA A 13 -14.48 -9.04 -11.26
CA ALA A 13 -14.32 -10.43 -10.81
C ALA A 13 -13.18 -11.15 -11.55
N VAL A 14 -13.08 -10.99 -12.87
CA VAL A 14 -12.04 -11.64 -13.70
C VAL A 14 -10.62 -11.27 -13.25
N VAL A 15 -10.33 -10.00 -12.99
CA VAL A 15 -9.01 -9.56 -12.53
C VAL A 15 -8.78 -9.95 -11.07
N ARG A 16 -9.81 -9.83 -10.24
CA ARG A 16 -9.75 -10.25 -8.83
C ARG A 16 -9.39 -11.72 -8.71
N ASP A 17 -10.05 -12.57 -9.47
CA ASP A 17 -9.87 -14.02 -9.41
C ASP A 17 -8.45 -14.40 -9.88
N ALA A 18 -7.93 -13.77 -10.93
CA ALA A 18 -6.53 -13.93 -11.36
C ALA A 18 -5.52 -13.49 -10.29
N VAL A 19 -5.75 -12.34 -9.63
CA VAL A 19 -4.87 -11.85 -8.56
C VAL A 19 -4.91 -12.78 -7.34
N LEU A 20 -6.11 -13.22 -6.92
CA LEU A 20 -6.27 -14.11 -5.78
C LEU A 20 -5.67 -15.49 -6.04
N GLY A 21 -5.87 -16.06 -7.24
CA GLY A 21 -5.25 -17.31 -7.66
C GLY A 21 -3.72 -17.24 -7.67
N GLY A 22 -3.16 -16.13 -8.15
CA GLY A 22 -1.72 -15.87 -8.07
C GLY A 22 -1.18 -15.83 -6.64
N ILE A 23 -1.90 -15.17 -5.72
CA ILE A 23 -1.54 -15.09 -4.29
C ILE A 23 -1.64 -16.46 -3.61
N GLU A 24 -2.67 -17.24 -3.92
CA GLU A 24 -2.85 -18.60 -3.40
C GLU A 24 -1.70 -19.50 -3.83
N THR A 25 -1.38 -19.51 -5.12
CA THR A 25 -0.28 -20.31 -5.69
C THR A 25 1.08 -19.88 -5.12
N TRP A 26 1.31 -18.57 -4.93
CA TRP A 26 2.52 -18.07 -4.28
C TRP A 26 2.67 -18.59 -2.85
N LYS A 27 1.59 -18.59 -2.08
CA LYS A 27 1.61 -19.11 -0.70
C LYS A 27 1.86 -20.60 -0.67
N GLN A 28 1.21 -21.36 -1.56
CA GLN A 28 1.43 -22.80 -1.66
C GLN A 28 2.91 -23.09 -1.94
N MET A 29 3.50 -22.39 -2.91
CA MET A 29 4.92 -22.52 -3.26
C MET A 29 5.85 -22.27 -2.04
N GLN A 30 5.56 -21.25 -1.21
CA GLN A 30 6.32 -20.98 0.02
C GLN A 30 6.15 -22.08 1.08
N VAL A 31 4.94 -22.64 1.22
CA VAL A 31 4.68 -23.77 2.11
C VAL A 31 5.45 -25.00 1.66
N ASP A 32 5.47 -25.28 0.35
CA ASP A 32 6.20 -26.41 -0.22
C ASP A 32 7.71 -26.26 -0.02
N LEU A 33 8.26 -25.05 -0.18
CA LEU A 33 9.67 -24.78 0.12
C LEU A 33 10.01 -25.01 1.59
N LEU A 34 9.16 -24.54 2.52
CA LEU A 34 9.35 -24.76 3.95
C LEU A 34 9.27 -26.25 4.31
N ALA A 35 8.33 -26.97 3.71
CA ALA A 35 8.22 -28.43 3.89
C ALA A 35 9.48 -29.15 3.39
N LEU A 36 10.00 -28.75 2.22
CA LEU A 36 11.23 -29.28 1.64
C LEU A 36 12.45 -29.03 2.55
N GLN A 37 12.60 -27.80 3.06
CA GLN A 37 13.66 -27.45 4.01
C GLN A 37 13.54 -28.22 5.33
N TRP A 38 12.30 -28.39 5.83
CA TRP A 38 12.03 -29.17 7.02
C TRP A 38 12.40 -30.64 6.84
N HIS A 39 12.07 -31.24 5.69
CA HIS A 39 12.46 -32.62 5.37
C HIS A 39 13.98 -32.78 5.31
N GLY A 40 14.69 -31.86 4.64
CA GLY A 40 16.15 -31.83 4.62
C GLY A 40 16.75 -31.77 6.02
N LEU A 41 16.20 -30.91 6.90
CA LEU A 41 16.67 -30.76 8.28
C LEU A 41 16.36 -31.98 9.17
N ALA A 42 15.15 -32.52 9.08
CA ALA A 42 14.69 -33.58 9.97
C ALA A 42 15.26 -34.96 9.60
N PHE A 43 15.48 -35.22 8.31
CA PHE A 43 15.84 -36.56 7.83
C PHE A 43 17.21 -36.62 7.13
N GLY A 44 17.86 -35.48 6.91
CA GLY A 44 19.21 -35.43 6.33
C GLY A 44 19.26 -35.78 4.84
N PHE A 45 18.12 -35.74 4.15
CA PHE A 45 18.01 -35.81 2.70
C PHE A 45 16.85 -34.92 2.24
N TYR A 46 17.02 -34.31 1.08
CA TYR A 46 15.95 -33.58 0.40
C TYR A 46 15.24 -34.57 -0.52
N ALA A 47 14.03 -34.98 -0.13
CA ALA A 47 13.12 -35.66 -1.03
C ALA A 47 12.26 -34.60 -1.72
N ASP A 48 12.32 -34.56 -3.05
CA ASP A 48 11.30 -33.87 -3.82
C ASP A 48 9.93 -34.51 -3.48
N PRO A 49 8.91 -33.75 -3.08
CA PRO A 49 7.56 -34.29 -2.89
C PRO A 49 7.00 -35.02 -4.14
N GLU A 50 7.57 -34.77 -5.32
CA GLU A 50 7.22 -35.42 -6.60
C GLU A 50 8.10 -36.64 -6.95
N GLY A 51 9.07 -37.03 -6.10
CA GLY A 51 9.70 -38.37 -6.15
C GLY A 51 11.16 -38.48 -6.63
N MET A 52 12.00 -37.46 -6.41
CA MET A 52 13.45 -37.56 -6.61
C MET A 52 14.19 -37.68 -5.26
N ASP A 53 14.89 -38.80 -5.08
CA ASP A 53 15.84 -39.03 -3.98
C ASP A 53 17.26 -38.64 -4.41
N SER A 54 17.89 -37.71 -3.69
CA SER A 54 19.32 -37.39 -3.85
C SER A 54 20.03 -37.44 -2.50
N ALA A 55 21.20 -38.09 -2.44
CA ALA A 55 22.01 -38.21 -1.23
C ALA A 55 23.28 -37.35 -1.34
N GLY A 56 23.37 -36.23 -0.59
CA GLY A 56 24.62 -35.45 -0.49
C GLY A 56 24.41 -33.97 -0.13
N THR A 57 25.08 -33.49 0.92
CA THR A 57 24.81 -32.19 1.57
C THR A 57 25.00 -30.92 0.70
N ALA A 58 25.88 -30.94 -0.29
CA ALA A 58 26.08 -29.81 -1.23
C ALA A 58 25.17 -29.91 -2.47
N GLU A 59 24.88 -31.13 -2.91
CA GLU A 59 23.98 -31.42 -4.03
C GLU A 59 22.53 -31.11 -3.65
N GLU A 60 22.16 -31.38 -2.40
CA GLU A 60 20.89 -31.07 -1.77
C GLU A 60 20.52 -29.58 -1.78
N SER A 61 21.48 -28.70 -1.43
CA SER A 61 21.25 -27.25 -1.45
C SER A 61 21.06 -26.73 -2.88
N PHE A 62 21.75 -27.34 -3.84
CA PHE A 62 21.60 -27.02 -5.26
C PHE A 62 20.25 -27.50 -5.83
N ILE A 63 19.80 -28.70 -5.43
CA ILE A 63 18.50 -29.25 -5.82
C ILE A 63 17.35 -28.41 -5.27
N ALA A 64 17.38 -28.05 -3.98
CA ALA A 64 16.37 -27.18 -3.38
C ALA A 64 16.34 -25.78 -4.05
N GLY A 65 17.51 -25.22 -4.35
CA GLY A 65 17.62 -23.96 -5.07
C GLY A 65 17.06 -24.04 -6.49
N THR A 66 17.37 -25.12 -7.22
CA THR A 66 16.91 -25.32 -8.61
C THR A 66 15.41 -25.59 -8.67
N TYR A 67 14.87 -26.36 -7.72
CA TYR A 67 13.43 -26.58 -7.54
C TYR A 67 12.71 -25.24 -7.32
N TRP A 68 13.20 -24.43 -6.37
CA TRP A 68 12.61 -23.12 -6.08
C TRP A 68 12.62 -22.18 -7.29
N LEU A 69 13.75 -22.09 -7.99
CA LEU A 69 13.88 -21.24 -9.17
C LEU A 69 12.93 -21.68 -10.29
N THR A 70 12.79 -22.98 -10.50
CA THR A 70 11.85 -23.54 -11.49
C THR A 70 10.41 -23.19 -11.13
N LYS A 71 9.98 -23.46 -9.88
CA LYS A 71 8.62 -23.12 -9.44
C LYS A 71 8.35 -21.62 -9.48
N LEU A 72 9.35 -20.78 -9.17
CA LEU A 72 9.24 -19.32 -9.28
C LEU A 72 9.07 -18.86 -10.73
N GLN A 73 9.83 -19.45 -11.65
CA GLN A 73 9.71 -19.16 -13.08
C GLN A 73 8.33 -19.56 -13.59
N ASP A 74 7.87 -20.77 -13.27
CA ASP A 74 6.55 -21.28 -13.66
C ASP A 74 5.42 -20.41 -13.09
N TRP A 75 5.50 -20.06 -11.81
CA TRP A 75 4.55 -19.15 -11.17
C TRP A 75 4.51 -17.80 -11.88
N THR A 76 5.67 -17.22 -12.19
CA THR A 76 5.75 -15.92 -12.88
C THR A 76 5.12 -15.99 -14.27
N GLN A 77 5.40 -17.04 -15.05
CA GLN A 77 4.84 -17.22 -16.39
C GLN A 77 3.32 -17.42 -16.35
N ASN A 78 2.83 -18.28 -15.46
CA ASN A 78 1.39 -18.54 -15.33
C ASN A 78 0.64 -17.32 -14.81
N TYR A 79 1.14 -16.67 -13.76
CA TYR A 79 0.51 -15.50 -13.16
C TYR A 79 0.45 -14.32 -14.15
N THR A 80 1.55 -14.05 -14.87
CA THR A 80 1.54 -12.99 -15.90
C THR A 80 0.57 -13.31 -17.03
N GLY A 81 0.47 -14.58 -17.43
CA GLY A 81 -0.51 -15.04 -18.42
C GLY A 81 -1.96 -14.82 -17.96
N GLU A 82 -2.30 -15.23 -16.74
CA GLU A 82 -3.64 -15.08 -16.17
C GLU A 82 -4.05 -13.61 -16.03
N VAL A 83 -3.16 -12.76 -15.51
CA VAL A 83 -3.40 -11.32 -15.39
C VAL A 83 -3.58 -10.69 -16.78
N TYR A 84 -2.75 -11.06 -17.76
CA TYR A 84 -2.87 -10.56 -19.13
C TYR A 84 -4.21 -10.94 -19.76
N GLN A 85 -4.63 -12.21 -19.65
CA GLN A 85 -5.92 -12.67 -20.16
C GLN A 85 -7.10 -11.96 -19.47
N ALA A 86 -6.99 -11.72 -18.17
CA ALA A 86 -7.98 -10.96 -17.43
C ALA A 86 -8.09 -9.51 -17.93
N MET A 87 -6.96 -8.84 -18.21
CA MET A 87 -6.94 -7.49 -18.79
C MET A 87 -7.55 -7.44 -20.19
N VAL A 88 -7.19 -8.37 -21.09
CA VAL A 88 -7.77 -8.45 -22.44
C VAL A 88 -9.29 -8.68 -22.37
N THR A 89 -9.74 -9.52 -21.43
CA THR A 89 -11.18 -9.76 -21.21
C THR A 89 -11.90 -8.48 -20.77
N LEU A 90 -11.25 -7.65 -19.96
CA LEU A 90 -11.81 -6.35 -19.55
C LEU A 90 -11.86 -5.35 -20.68
N GLU A 91 -10.80 -5.22 -21.48
CA GLU A 91 -10.78 -4.34 -22.65
C GLU A 91 -11.90 -4.71 -23.63
N GLY A 92 -12.13 -6.01 -23.85
CA GLY A 92 -13.25 -6.50 -24.67
C GLY A 92 -14.65 -6.26 -24.07
N GLN A 93 -14.74 -5.98 -22.77
CA GLN A 93 -16.00 -5.65 -22.07
C GLN A 93 -16.25 -4.13 -21.94
N GLU A 94 -15.21 -3.29 -22.04
CA GLU A 94 -15.30 -1.84 -21.86
C GLU A 94 -15.74 -1.06 -23.11
N GLU A 95 -15.84 -1.69 -24.29
CA GLU A 95 -16.35 -1.05 -25.53
C GLU A 95 -17.84 -0.60 -25.46
N PHE A 96 -18.57 -0.81 -24.35
CA PHE A 96 -20.02 -0.56 -24.29
C PHE A 96 -20.53 0.44 -23.24
N SER A 97 -19.69 1.23 -22.58
CA SER A 97 -20.20 2.18 -21.55
C SER A 97 -19.46 3.52 -21.50
N SER A 98 -19.59 4.33 -22.56
CA SER A 98 -19.05 5.70 -22.64
C SER A 98 -19.96 6.77 -21.98
N THR A 99 -20.54 6.51 -20.80
CA THR A 99 -21.42 7.48 -20.10
C THR A 99 -21.01 7.76 -18.65
N ALA A 100 -19.74 7.55 -18.28
CA ALA A 100 -19.26 7.83 -16.92
C ALA A 100 -18.76 9.28 -16.81
N GLY A 101 -19.14 9.95 -15.70
CA GLY A 101 -18.77 11.33 -15.37
C GLY A 101 -17.27 11.52 -15.10
N PRO A 102 -16.86 12.57 -14.35
CA PRO A 102 -15.44 12.85 -14.12
C PRO A 102 -14.70 11.61 -13.60
N ILE A 103 -13.57 11.30 -14.23
CA ILE A 103 -12.75 10.11 -13.94
C ILE A 103 -12.28 10.21 -12.48
N ARG A 104 -12.96 9.47 -11.61
CA ARG A 104 -12.58 9.34 -10.21
C ARG A 104 -11.29 8.54 -10.13
N LEU A 105 -10.27 9.10 -9.51
CA LEU A 105 -9.04 8.38 -9.27
C LEU A 105 -9.30 7.31 -8.21
N HIS A 106 -8.87 6.06 -8.46
CA HIS A 106 -9.16 4.91 -7.59
C HIS A 106 -8.71 5.06 -6.13
N HIS A 107 -7.82 6.02 -5.86
CA HIS A 107 -7.28 6.31 -4.54
C HIS A 107 -8.07 7.38 -3.76
N GLN A 108 -9.19 7.86 -4.29
CA GLN A 108 -10.04 8.87 -3.65
C GLN A 108 -11.43 8.33 -3.31
N ASP A 109 -11.96 8.74 -2.16
CA ASP A 109 -13.34 8.49 -1.76
C ASP A 109 -14.34 9.36 -2.55
N GLU A 110 -15.63 9.32 -2.20
CA GLU A 110 -16.67 10.13 -2.86
C GLU A 110 -16.52 11.65 -2.64
N HIS A 111 -15.69 12.03 -1.66
CA HIS A 111 -15.47 13.40 -1.22
C HIS A 111 -14.08 13.92 -1.64
N GLY A 112 -13.28 13.11 -2.34
CA GLY A 112 -11.93 13.47 -2.79
C GLY A 112 -10.82 13.20 -1.76
N SER A 113 -11.14 12.68 -0.58
CA SER A 113 -10.17 12.28 0.45
C SER A 113 -9.48 10.98 0.05
N PHE A 114 -8.31 10.70 0.62
CA PHE A 114 -7.66 9.42 0.37
C PHE A 114 -8.49 8.27 0.96
N VAL A 115 -8.58 7.18 0.21
CA VAL A 115 -9.03 5.90 0.77
C VAL A 115 -8.00 5.36 1.77
N THR A 116 -8.45 4.67 2.82
CA THR A 116 -7.62 4.19 3.93
C THR A 116 -6.37 3.42 3.49
N TYR A 117 -6.48 2.57 2.44
CA TYR A 117 -5.33 1.80 1.96
C TYR A 117 -4.26 2.69 1.29
N GLU A 118 -4.63 3.77 0.60
CA GLU A 118 -3.68 4.69 -0.03
C GLU A 118 -2.93 5.47 1.06
N PHE A 119 -3.66 5.92 2.07
CA PHE A 119 -3.09 6.58 3.24
C PHE A 119 -2.05 5.68 3.92
N LEU A 120 -2.42 4.42 4.18
CA LEU A 120 -1.52 3.41 4.75
C LEU A 120 -0.30 3.16 3.86
N ARG A 121 -0.49 3.01 2.54
CA ARG A 121 0.62 2.84 1.58
C ARG A 121 1.62 3.99 1.73
N ARG A 122 1.15 5.23 1.71
CA ARG A 122 2.02 6.41 1.82
C ARG A 122 2.74 6.47 3.16
N LYS A 123 2.08 6.11 4.27
CA LYS A 123 2.69 6.01 5.60
C LYS A 123 3.80 4.95 5.64
N VAL A 124 3.51 3.72 5.18
CA VAL A 124 4.44 2.58 5.21
C VAL A 124 5.67 2.83 4.34
N PHE A 125 5.48 3.33 3.12
CA PHE A 125 6.57 3.57 2.17
C PHE A 125 7.22 4.96 2.30
N LYS A 126 6.86 5.74 3.33
CA LYS A 126 7.37 7.10 3.56
C LYS A 126 7.26 8.00 2.33
N GLN A 127 6.15 7.91 1.59
CA GLN A 127 5.93 8.65 0.33
C GLN A 127 5.37 10.06 0.55
N TRP A 128 5.55 10.62 1.75
CA TRP A 128 5.17 11.99 2.07
C TRP A 128 6.35 12.92 1.79
N ALA A 129 6.32 13.57 0.63
CA ALA A 129 7.30 14.60 0.30
C ALA A 129 7.02 15.87 1.13
N ILE A 130 8.04 16.39 1.82
CA ILE A 130 7.96 17.67 2.54
C ILE A 130 8.73 18.72 1.76
N ASP A 131 8.02 19.72 1.24
CA ASP A 131 8.66 20.90 0.67
C ASP A 131 9.04 21.89 1.78
N LYS A 132 10.23 21.71 2.34
CA LYS A 132 10.79 22.62 3.35
C LYS A 132 11.11 24.00 2.78
N GLY A 133 11.30 24.13 1.46
CA GLY A 133 11.54 25.41 0.81
C GLY A 133 10.29 26.28 0.90
N LEU A 134 9.14 25.71 0.54
CA LEU A 134 7.84 26.34 0.69
C LEU A 134 7.57 26.74 2.16
N LEU A 135 7.72 25.81 3.11
CA LEU A 135 7.43 26.09 4.52
C LEU A 135 8.31 27.20 5.10
N ARG A 136 9.60 27.24 4.74
CA ARG A 136 10.51 28.33 5.13
C ARG A 136 10.10 29.66 4.49
N GLY A 137 9.65 29.63 3.24
CA GLY A 137 9.13 30.81 2.55
C GLY A 137 7.89 31.37 3.25
N LEU A 138 6.94 30.50 3.60
CA LEU A 138 5.73 30.88 4.35
C LEU A 138 6.07 31.51 5.70
N LEU A 139 6.93 30.85 6.49
CA LEU A 139 7.39 31.40 7.77
C LEU A 139 8.06 32.77 7.63
N ARG A 140 8.97 32.93 6.66
CA ARG A 140 9.76 34.17 6.52
C ARG A 140 8.99 35.32 5.88
N HIS A 141 8.08 35.05 4.96
CA HIS A 141 7.50 36.10 4.12
C HIS A 141 5.99 36.29 4.30
N VAL A 142 5.25 35.25 4.67
CA VAL A 142 3.79 35.31 4.78
C VAL A 142 3.35 35.46 6.23
N TRP A 143 3.76 34.52 7.07
CA TRP A 143 3.31 34.45 8.46
C TRP A 143 4.11 35.37 9.38
N GLN A 144 5.43 35.42 9.19
CA GLN A 144 6.33 36.29 9.98
C GLN A 144 6.05 36.20 11.50
N PRO A 145 6.06 34.99 12.08
CA PRO A 145 5.72 34.80 13.48
C PRO A 145 6.65 35.63 14.38
N SER A 146 6.07 36.33 15.35
CA SER A 146 6.80 37.06 16.38
C SER A 146 6.99 36.19 17.61
N LEU A 147 8.00 36.49 18.43
CA LEU A 147 8.18 35.77 19.71
C LEU A 147 7.19 36.22 20.78
N ASP A 148 6.53 37.37 20.58
CA ASP A 148 5.66 38.00 21.55
C ASP A 148 4.20 37.55 21.41
N GLU A 149 3.80 37.08 20.23
CA GLU A 149 2.43 36.63 19.94
C GLU A 149 2.43 35.20 19.36
N PRO A 150 1.83 34.23 20.07
CA PRO A 150 1.74 32.87 19.56
C PRO A 150 0.86 32.81 18.32
N MET A 151 1.36 32.18 17.27
CA MET A 151 0.65 32.03 15.99
C MET A 151 0.20 30.60 15.78
N ALA A 152 -1.11 30.41 15.58
CA ALA A 152 -1.70 29.13 15.26
C ALA A 152 -1.90 28.95 13.74
N ILE A 153 -1.61 27.76 13.20
CA ILE A 153 -1.74 27.41 11.78
C ILE A 153 -2.52 26.11 11.63
N GLY A 154 -3.52 26.10 10.75
CA GLY A 154 -4.21 24.87 10.33
C GLY A 154 -3.66 24.33 9.02
N ASP A 155 -3.16 23.10 9.04
CA ASP A 155 -2.80 22.30 7.86
C ASP A 155 -3.99 21.42 7.48
N PHE A 156 -4.68 21.77 6.40
CA PHE A 156 -5.88 21.06 5.94
C PHE A 156 -5.53 20.16 4.73
N GLY A 157 -5.92 18.88 4.81
CA GLY A 157 -5.43 17.86 3.89
C GLY A 157 -4.01 17.40 4.27
N ALA A 158 -3.73 17.38 5.57
CA ALA A 158 -2.40 17.18 6.12
C ALA A 158 -1.82 15.78 5.87
N GLY A 159 -2.65 14.80 5.46
CA GLY A 159 -2.27 13.42 5.26
C GLY A 159 -1.65 12.84 6.52
N GLY A 160 -0.34 12.54 6.47
CA GLY A 160 0.42 12.06 7.61
C GLY A 160 0.81 13.12 8.66
N GLY A 161 0.37 14.38 8.55
CA GLY A 161 0.65 15.44 9.52
C GLY A 161 2.09 15.97 9.49
N HIS A 162 2.79 15.74 8.38
CA HIS A 162 4.23 16.00 8.28
C HIS A 162 4.60 17.49 8.29
N TYR A 163 3.74 18.35 7.72
CA TYR A 163 4.00 19.79 7.68
C TYR A 163 3.79 20.38 9.07
N SER A 164 2.65 20.11 9.71
CA SER A 164 2.38 20.56 11.09
C SER A 164 3.43 20.05 12.07
N LYS A 165 3.84 18.78 11.97
CA LYS A 165 4.92 18.26 12.81
C LYS A 165 6.21 19.06 12.63
N TRP A 166 6.64 19.29 11.38
CA TRP A 166 7.86 20.05 11.11
C TRP A 166 7.76 21.51 11.58
N LEU A 167 6.59 22.15 11.40
CA LEU A 167 6.33 23.51 11.86
C LEU A 167 6.40 23.62 13.38
N ASN A 168 5.77 22.69 14.11
CA ASN A 168 5.84 22.62 15.57
C ASN A 168 7.27 22.41 16.08
N GLU A 169 8.06 21.59 15.38
CA GLU A 169 9.48 21.37 15.72
C GLU A 169 10.32 22.65 15.61
N THR A 170 9.89 23.66 14.86
CA THR A 170 10.59 24.96 14.79
C THR A 170 10.42 25.80 16.06
N GLY A 171 9.34 25.58 16.82
CA GLY A 171 8.95 26.42 17.96
C GLY A 171 8.52 27.84 17.60
N LEU A 172 8.36 28.16 16.31
CA LEU A 172 7.95 29.50 15.85
C LEU A 172 6.43 29.65 15.75
N VAL A 173 5.71 28.55 15.59
CA VAL A 173 4.25 28.51 15.37
C VAL A 173 3.68 27.27 16.04
N GLU A 174 2.39 27.31 16.33
CA GLU A 174 1.59 26.16 16.77
C GLU A 174 0.75 25.66 15.59
N ALA A 175 1.12 24.52 15.02
CA ALA A 175 0.48 23.95 13.84
C ALA A 175 -0.40 22.75 14.19
N PHE A 176 -1.63 22.76 13.69
CA PHE A 176 -2.62 21.70 13.82
C PHE A 176 -2.81 21.02 12.46
N ALA A 177 -3.01 19.71 12.45
CA ALA A 177 -3.21 18.95 11.21
C ALA A 177 -4.63 18.39 11.16
N PHE A 178 -5.29 18.59 10.02
CA PHE A 178 -6.66 18.15 9.75
C PHE A 178 -6.70 17.39 8.42
N ASP A 179 -7.41 16.27 8.37
CA ASP A 179 -7.57 15.49 7.14
C ASP A 179 -8.97 14.85 7.06
N GLY A 180 -9.51 14.76 5.84
CA GLY A 180 -10.82 14.14 5.60
C GLY A 180 -10.77 12.62 5.48
N THR A 181 -9.58 12.02 5.51
CA THR A 181 -9.40 10.56 5.44
C THR A 181 -10.02 9.91 6.67
N HIS A 182 -10.90 8.95 6.44
CA HIS A 182 -11.50 8.18 7.53
C HIS A 182 -10.43 7.47 8.37
N GLN A 183 -10.55 7.58 9.70
CA GLN A 183 -9.61 7.07 10.69
C GLN A 183 -8.22 7.75 10.67
N ALA A 184 -8.08 8.94 10.09
CA ALA A 184 -6.79 9.66 10.05
C ALA A 184 -6.16 9.81 11.45
N ALA A 185 -6.97 10.05 12.48
CA ALA A 185 -6.50 10.16 13.87
C ALA A 185 -5.90 8.86 14.41
N GLU A 186 -6.58 7.73 14.21
CA GLU A 186 -6.08 6.42 14.62
C GLU A 186 -4.82 6.03 13.82
N LEU A 187 -4.84 6.30 12.51
CA LEU A 187 -3.73 5.99 11.61
C LEU A 187 -2.50 6.86 11.82
N THR A 188 -2.60 7.95 12.58
CA THR A 188 -1.48 8.87 12.85
C THR A 188 -1.18 9.02 14.33
N ASP A 189 -1.72 8.14 15.18
CA ASP A 189 -1.52 8.17 16.62
C ASP A 189 -1.93 9.53 17.24
N GLY A 190 -2.99 10.13 16.71
CA GLY A 190 -3.52 11.43 17.14
C GLY A 190 -2.80 12.66 16.59
N LEU A 191 -1.80 12.50 15.71
CA LEU A 191 -1.09 13.62 15.11
C LEU A 191 -1.98 14.45 14.18
N VAL A 192 -2.95 13.81 13.53
CA VAL A 192 -3.89 14.42 12.58
C VAL A 192 -5.31 14.23 13.07
N GLN A 193 -6.10 15.29 13.05
CA GLN A 193 -7.52 15.24 13.40
C GLN A 193 -8.36 14.92 12.15
N GLU A 194 -9.25 13.95 12.27
CA GLU A 194 -10.22 13.64 11.20
C GLU A 194 -11.29 14.73 11.17
N VAL A 195 -11.38 15.48 10.06
CA VAL A 195 -12.42 16.49 9.86
C VAL A 195 -12.91 16.45 8.42
N ASN A 196 -14.24 16.50 8.23
CA ASN A 196 -14.83 16.56 6.90
C ASN A 196 -14.58 17.94 6.26
N LEU A 197 -13.57 18.01 5.40
CA LEU A 197 -13.15 19.24 4.71
C LEU A 197 -14.12 19.70 3.60
N VAL A 198 -15.18 18.92 3.31
CA VAL A 198 -16.24 19.32 2.38
C VAL A 198 -17.32 20.14 3.08
N GLN A 199 -17.40 20.03 4.41
CA GLN A 199 -18.38 20.76 5.22
C GLN A 199 -17.76 22.04 5.80
N GLU A 200 -18.63 22.98 6.16
CA GLU A 200 -18.21 24.21 6.83
C GLU A 200 -17.62 23.89 8.20
N LEU A 201 -16.39 24.34 8.44
CA LEU A 201 -15.63 24.06 9.65
C LEU A 201 -15.82 25.21 10.64
N THR A 202 -16.39 24.93 11.81
CA THR A 202 -16.45 25.88 12.92
C THR A 202 -15.35 25.55 13.92
N LEU A 203 -14.34 26.40 14.00
CA LEU A 203 -13.30 26.32 15.03
C LEU A 203 -13.81 27.09 16.26
N PHE A 204 -13.92 26.41 17.40
CA PHE A 204 -14.34 26.99 18.69
C PHE A 204 -13.13 27.34 19.55
#